data_AF-A0A1W9X850-F1
#
_entry.id   AF-A0A1W9X850-F1
#
_cell.length_a   1.000
_cell.length_b   1.000
_cell.length_c   1.000
_cell.angle_alpha   90.00
_cell.angle_beta   90.00
_cell.angle_gamma   90.00
#
_symmetry.space_group_name_H-M   'P 1'
#
loop_
_entity.id
_entity.type
_entity.pdbx_description
1 polymer ?
#
loop_
_entity_poly.entity_id
_entity_poly.type
_entity_poly.pdbx_seq_one_letter_code
_entity_poly.pdbx_strand_id
1 'polypeptide(L)'
;LPGTDGCEITRKIRAMESDPQCRTVIIAMIASELDWDQRTAIAAGCDDFLSKPFAEADIFDLMNKHIGVCFAYEPPASGRSGKETLKDAPPEALKALPKELPSLLKQSIIEGNKREILERIQAIREHEPEIADALERMTRKFQYKKMIMLIQKGEEENE
;
A
#
# COMPACT_ATOMS: atom_id res chain seq x y z
N LEU A 1 3.91 -10.93 16.01
CA LEU A 1 4.41 -9.62 16.47
C LEU A 1 5.81 -9.82 17.03
N PRO A 2 6.69 -8.81 17.13
CA PRO A 2 8.03 -8.99 17.71
C PRO A 2 7.93 -9.63 19.10
N GLY A 3 8.30 -10.91 19.22
CA GLY A 3 8.27 -11.67 20.47
C GLY A 3 6.88 -12.04 21.02
N THR A 4 5.78 -11.84 20.29
CA THR A 4 4.43 -12.20 20.81
C THR A 4 3.50 -12.75 19.72
N ASP A 5 2.73 -13.78 20.08
CA ASP A 5 1.68 -14.37 19.24
C ASP A 5 0.40 -13.53 19.32
N GLY A 6 -0.06 -13.05 18.16
CA GLY A 6 -1.31 -12.29 18.05
C GLY A 6 -2.54 -13.10 18.47
N CYS A 7 -2.55 -14.41 18.23
CA CYS A 7 -3.67 -15.27 18.63
C CYS A 7 -3.78 -15.39 20.15
N GLU A 8 -2.64 -15.42 20.86
CA GLU A 8 -2.62 -15.40 22.31
C GLU A 8 -3.16 -14.09 22.89
N ILE A 9 -2.79 -12.96 22.26
CA ILE A 9 -3.32 -11.64 22.61
C ILE A 9 -4.84 -11.61 22.39
N THR A 10 -5.33 -12.07 21.24
CA THR A 10 -6.77 -12.13 20.95
C THR A 10 -7.51 -12.91 22.03
N ARG A 11 -7.03 -14.12 22.39
CA ARG A 11 -7.64 -14.92 23.46
C ARG A 11 -7.67 -14.19 24.80
N LYS A 12 -6.61 -13.45 25.14
CA LYS A 12 -6.55 -12.63 26.36
C LYS A 12 -7.58 -11.50 26.34
N ILE A 13 -7.74 -10.80 25.22
CA ILE A 13 -8.77 -9.75 25.07
C ILE A 13 -10.16 -10.37 25.23
N ARG A 14 -10.45 -11.50 24.56
CA ARG A 14 -11.73 -12.20 24.70
C ARG A 14 -12.03 -12.64 26.12
N ALA A 15 -11.02 -13.04 26.89
CA ALA A 15 -11.20 -13.41 28.30
C ALA A 15 -11.49 -12.21 29.22
N MET A 16 -11.10 -10.99 28.83
CA MET A 16 -11.38 -9.75 29.58
C MET A 16 -12.76 -9.17 29.26
N GLU A 17 -13.35 -9.54 28.13
CA GLU A 17 -14.68 -9.10 27.73
C GLU A 17 -15.75 -9.70 28.65
N SER A 18 -16.31 -8.86 29.52
CA SER A 18 -17.32 -9.28 30.51
C SER A 18 -18.74 -9.25 29.97
N ASP A 19 -19.00 -8.45 28.93
CA ASP A 19 -20.30 -8.30 28.28
C ASP A 19 -20.19 -8.68 26.79
N PRO A 20 -20.91 -9.72 26.33
CA PRO A 20 -20.98 -10.09 24.93
C PRO A 20 -21.51 -8.99 24.00
N GLN A 21 -22.31 -8.03 24.51
CA GLN A 21 -22.85 -6.92 23.73
C GLN A 21 -21.84 -5.77 23.56
N CYS A 22 -20.83 -5.67 24.41
CA CYS A 22 -19.79 -4.64 24.37
C CYS A 22 -18.44 -5.26 23.95
N ARG A 23 -18.46 -6.12 22.94
CA ARG A 23 -17.28 -6.81 22.42
C ARG A 23 -16.46 -5.90 21.49
N THR A 24 -15.14 -5.88 21.68
CA THR A 24 -14.20 -5.15 20.81
C THR A 24 -14.05 -5.91 19.49
N VAL A 25 -14.13 -5.20 18.35
CA VAL A 25 -13.86 -5.82 17.05
C VAL A 25 -12.35 -6.05 16.88
N ILE A 26 -11.94 -7.29 16.61
CA ILE A 26 -10.54 -7.69 16.41
C ILE A 26 -10.37 -8.26 15.00
N ILE A 27 -9.53 -7.62 14.20
CA ILE A 27 -9.23 -8.03 12.82
C ILE A 27 -7.78 -8.50 12.73
N ALA A 28 -7.56 -9.71 12.23
CA ALA A 28 -6.22 -10.28 12.08
C ALA A 28 -5.53 -9.80 10.80
N MET A 29 -4.30 -9.30 10.88
CA MET A 29 -3.50 -8.97 9.69
C MET A 29 -2.61 -10.15 9.29
N ILE A 30 -2.90 -10.79 8.16
CA ILE A 30 -2.26 -12.04 7.74
C ILE A 30 -1.23 -11.76 6.65
N ALA A 31 -0.07 -12.42 6.68
CA ALA A 31 1.01 -12.21 5.71
C ALA A 31 0.80 -12.93 4.37
N SER A 32 -0.04 -13.97 4.31
CA SER A 32 -0.37 -14.73 3.10
C SER A 32 -1.80 -15.26 3.18
N GLU A 33 -2.47 -15.46 2.05
CA GLU A 33 -3.84 -15.99 1.99
C GLU A 33 -3.93 -17.50 2.30
N LEU A 34 -2.96 -18.08 3.03
CA LEU A 34 -3.05 -19.48 3.44
C LEU A 34 -4.28 -19.69 4.34
N ASP A 35 -5.15 -20.61 3.93
CA ASP A 35 -6.37 -21.00 4.67
C ASP A 35 -6.12 -21.33 6.16
N TRP A 36 -4.93 -21.85 6.48
CA TRP A 36 -4.54 -22.18 7.86
C TRP A 36 -4.48 -20.94 8.76
N ASP A 37 -3.94 -19.83 8.25
CA ASP A 37 -3.78 -18.61 9.04
C ASP A 37 -5.14 -17.96 9.33
N GLN A 38 -6.06 -18.02 8.37
CA GLN A 38 -7.44 -17.53 8.56
C GLN A 38 -8.19 -18.35 9.61
N ARG A 39 -8.16 -19.68 9.50
CA ARG A 39 -8.81 -20.58 10.45
C ARG A 39 -8.26 -20.38 11.87
N THR A 40 -6.95 -20.22 11.99
CA THR A 40 -6.29 -20.00 13.28
C THR A 40 -6.72 -18.66 13.89
N ALA A 41 -6.80 -17.59 13.10
CA ALA A 41 -7.26 -16.28 13.57
C ALA A 41 -8.72 -16.32 14.05
N ILE A 42 -9.62 -16.93 13.27
CA ILE A 42 -11.03 -17.07 13.66
C ILE A 42 -11.16 -17.93 14.92
N ALA A 43 -10.44 -19.06 15.00
CA ALA A 43 -10.44 -19.91 16.19
C ALA A 43 -9.89 -19.22 17.44
N ALA A 44 -8.96 -18.28 17.29
CA ALA A 44 -8.47 -17.46 18.39
C ALA A 44 -9.49 -16.41 18.86
N GLY A 45 -10.54 -16.16 18.08
CA GLY A 45 -11.62 -15.21 18.40
C GLY A 45 -11.57 -13.90 17.61
N CYS A 46 -10.80 -13.82 16.52
CA CYS A 46 -10.89 -12.66 15.62
C CYS A 46 -12.25 -12.63 14.90
N ASP A 47 -12.75 -11.44 14.59
CA ASP A 47 -14.02 -11.23 13.90
C ASP A 47 -13.84 -11.20 12.37
N ASP A 48 -12.62 -10.89 11.91
CA ASP A 48 -12.26 -10.86 10.49
C ASP A 48 -10.75 -10.96 10.29
N PHE A 49 -10.31 -10.93 9.03
CA PHE A 49 -8.92 -10.84 8.66
C PHE A 49 -8.67 -9.87 7.49
N LEU A 50 -7.43 -9.41 7.37
CA LEU A 50 -6.94 -8.56 6.30
C LEU A 50 -5.60 -9.10 5.80
N SER A 51 -5.56 -9.51 4.53
CA SER A 51 -4.35 -10.05 3.90
C SER A 51 -3.38 -8.93 3.55
N LYS A 52 -2.08 -9.16 3.74
CA LYS A 52 -1.02 -8.26 3.31
C LYS A 52 -0.55 -8.64 1.90
N PRO A 53 -0.26 -7.65 1.04
CA PRO A 53 -0.47 -6.21 1.23
C PRO A 53 -1.95 -5.82 1.05
N PHE A 54 -2.42 -4.84 1.81
CA PHE A 54 -3.77 -4.27 1.69
C PHE A 54 -3.70 -2.78 1.32
N ALA A 55 -4.77 -2.26 0.74
CA ALA A 55 -5.00 -0.84 0.52
C ALA A 55 -5.69 -0.19 1.73
N GLU A 56 -5.59 1.14 1.82
CA GLU A 56 -6.26 1.91 2.88
C GLU A 56 -7.79 1.75 2.84
N ALA A 57 -8.35 1.64 1.64
CA ALA A 57 -9.78 1.39 1.43
C ALA A 57 -10.25 0.09 2.11
N ASP A 58 -9.41 -0.96 2.12
CA ASP A 58 -9.76 -2.23 2.75
C ASP A 58 -9.97 -2.08 4.27
N ILE A 59 -9.20 -1.19 4.92
CA ILE A 59 -9.36 -0.88 6.35
C ILE A 59 -10.69 -0.15 6.57
N PHE A 60 -10.99 0.85 5.74
CA PHE A 60 -12.23 1.61 5.87
C PHE A 60 -13.46 0.75 5.63
N ASP A 61 -13.41 -0.17 4.67
CA ASP A 61 -14.48 -1.13 4.42
C ASP A 61 -14.70 -2.05 5.61
N LEU A 62 -13.63 -2.52 6.25
CA LEU A 62 -13.71 -3.32 7.48
C LEU A 62 -14.27 -2.51 8.66
N MET A 63 -13.88 -1.26 8.82
CA MET A 63 -14.45 -0.39 9.86
C MET A 63 -15.94 -0.16 9.61
N ASN A 64 -16.34 0.17 8.38
CA ASN A 64 -17.74 0.33 8.03
C ASN A 64 -18.53 -0.97 8.30
N LYS A 65 -18.01 -2.12 7.86
CA LYS A 65 -18.61 -3.44 8.06
C LYS A 65 -18.88 -3.77 9.53
N HIS A 66 -17.91 -3.51 10.42
CA HIS A 66 -17.96 -4.00 11.80
C HIS A 66 -18.46 -2.98 12.82
N ILE A 67 -18.31 -1.68 12.56
CA ILE A 67 -18.74 -0.62 13.49
C ILE A 67 -19.66 0.43 12.85
N GLY A 68 -20.05 0.25 11.57
CA GLY A 68 -21.07 1.09 10.91
C GLY A 68 -20.64 2.53 10.63
N VAL A 69 -19.34 2.80 10.60
CA VAL A 69 -18.83 4.16 10.36
C VAL A 69 -18.97 4.57 8.89
N CYS A 70 -19.38 5.82 8.68
CA CYS A 70 -19.40 6.45 7.37
C CYS A 70 -18.29 7.49 7.30
N PHE A 71 -17.38 7.34 6.33
CA PHE A 71 -16.27 8.26 6.13
C PHE A 71 -16.69 9.44 5.24
N ALA A 72 -16.50 10.66 5.73
CA ALA A 72 -16.63 11.85 4.92
C ALA A 72 -15.30 12.10 4.21
N TYR A 73 -15.28 11.92 2.90
CA TYR A 73 -14.12 12.24 2.08
C TYR A 73 -14.19 13.71 1.69
N GLU A 74 -13.09 14.44 1.91
CA GLU A 74 -12.95 15.75 1.31
C GLU A 74 -12.93 15.56 -0.21
N PRO A 75 -13.83 16.23 -0.96
CA PRO A 75 -13.75 16.19 -2.41
C PRO A 75 -12.34 16.65 -2.80
N PRO A 76 -11.65 15.95 -3.70
CA PRO A 76 -10.31 16.34 -4.12
C PRO A 76 -10.39 17.81 -4.51
N ALA A 77 -9.58 18.65 -3.85
CA ALA A 77 -9.60 20.09 -4.04
C ALA A 77 -9.74 20.38 -5.54
N SER A 78 -10.86 21.00 -5.91
CA SER A 78 -11.18 21.40 -7.26
C SER A 78 -10.20 22.50 -7.68
N GLY A 79 -8.99 22.07 -8.01
CA GLY A 79 -7.83 22.94 -8.11
C GLY A 79 -6.59 22.23 -8.65
N ARG A 80 -6.77 21.18 -9.47
CA ARG A 80 -5.89 20.74 -10.57
C ARG A 80 -6.58 19.59 -11.30
N SER A 81 -7.52 19.95 -12.16
CA SER A 81 -7.96 19.11 -13.27
C SER A 81 -6.81 18.97 -14.29
N GLY A 82 -5.78 18.21 -13.93
CA GLY A 82 -4.86 17.62 -14.89
C GLY A 82 -5.38 16.23 -15.20
N LYS A 83 -6.27 16.13 -16.20
CA LYS A 83 -6.75 14.90 -16.86
C LYS A 83 -6.45 13.60 -16.11
N GLU A 84 -7.46 13.01 -15.47
CA GLU A 84 -7.47 11.61 -14.99
C GLU A 84 -7.42 10.55 -16.13
N THR A 85 -6.88 10.93 -17.28
CA THR A 85 -6.50 10.05 -18.39
C THR A 85 -5.01 10.22 -18.71
N LEU A 86 -4.16 10.26 -17.69
CA LEU A 86 -2.75 9.94 -17.88
C LEU A 86 -2.61 8.43 -17.64
N LYS A 87 -2.70 7.69 -18.76
CA LYS A 87 -2.20 6.32 -18.90
C LYS A 87 -0.87 6.19 -18.15
N ASP A 88 -0.60 5.02 -17.59
CA ASP A 88 0.70 4.68 -17.00
C ASP A 88 1.83 5.36 -17.81
N ALA A 89 2.78 6.00 -17.11
CA ALA A 89 3.86 6.71 -17.79
C ALA A 89 4.45 5.78 -18.85
N PRO A 90 4.47 6.18 -20.14
CA PRO A 90 4.96 5.31 -21.19
C PRO A 90 6.38 4.85 -20.84
N PRO A 91 6.68 3.55 -20.87
CA PRO A 91 8.03 3.03 -20.60
C PRO A 91 9.10 3.75 -21.44
N GLU A 92 8.73 4.23 -22.63
CA GLU A 92 9.58 4.97 -23.55
C GLU A 92 10.06 6.30 -22.96
N ALA A 93 9.29 6.93 -22.08
CA ALA A 93 9.66 8.20 -21.45
C ALA A 93 10.80 8.03 -20.43
N LEU A 94 10.97 6.83 -19.87
CA LEU A 94 12.11 6.52 -18.99
C LEU A 94 13.46 6.53 -19.73
N LYS A 95 13.46 6.47 -21.07
CA LYS A 95 14.68 6.54 -21.90
C LYS A 95 15.35 7.92 -21.87
N ALA A 96 14.57 8.97 -21.63
CA ALA A 96 15.07 10.33 -21.55
C ALA A 96 15.81 10.62 -20.22
N LEU A 97 15.68 9.73 -19.23
CA LEU A 97 16.34 9.90 -17.95
C LEU A 97 17.81 9.47 -18.00
N PRO A 98 18.69 10.13 -17.24
CA PRO A 98 20.03 9.64 -16.96
C PRO A 98 19.98 8.18 -16.46
N LYS A 99 20.81 7.30 -17.04
CA LYS A 99 20.79 5.84 -16.80
C LYS A 99 20.90 5.45 -15.32
N GLU A 100 21.44 6.34 -14.48
CA GLU A 100 21.64 6.11 -13.05
C GLU A 100 20.35 6.30 -12.23
N LEU A 101 19.45 7.20 -12.64
CA LEU A 101 18.25 7.55 -11.86
C LEU A 101 17.23 6.40 -11.75
N PRO A 102 16.88 5.68 -12.83
CA PRO A 102 15.96 4.55 -12.75
C PRO A 102 16.49 3.41 -11.87
N SER A 103 17.77 3.07 -11.98
CA SER A 103 18.39 2.00 -11.20
C SER A 103 18.46 2.34 -9.71
N LEU A 104 18.79 3.60 -9.39
CA LEU A 104 18.77 4.11 -8.02
C LEU A 104 17.35 4.13 -7.44
N LEU A 105 16.35 4.55 -8.22
CA LEU A 105 14.95 4.53 -7.80
C LEU A 105 14.47 3.11 -7.51
N LYS A 106 14.81 2.15 -8.37
CA LYS A 106 14.52 0.72 -8.19
C LYS A 106 15.12 0.21 -6.88
N GLN A 107 16.37 0.57 -6.58
CA GLN A 107 17.03 0.19 -5.33
C GLN A 107 16.27 0.71 -4.10
N SER A 108 15.91 1.99 -4.06
CA SER A 108 15.16 2.54 -2.91
C SER A 108 13.75 1.98 -2.77
N ILE A 109 13.13 1.56 -3.88
CA ILE A 109 11.85 0.82 -3.83
C ILE A 109 12.04 -0.54 -3.17
N ILE A 110 13.10 -1.28 -3.52
CA ILE A 110 13.43 -2.59 -2.93
C ILE A 110 13.77 -2.46 -1.45
N GLU A 111 14.53 -1.42 -1.08
CA GLU A 111 14.89 -1.11 0.31
C GLU A 111 13.70 -0.58 1.14
N GLY A 112 12.59 -0.22 0.48
CA GLY A 112 11.37 0.26 1.13
C GLY A 112 11.51 1.65 1.77
N ASN A 113 12.55 2.41 1.42
CA ASN A 113 12.81 3.71 2.00
C ASN A 113 12.00 4.81 1.31
N LYS A 114 10.78 5.06 1.80
CA LYS A 114 9.86 6.06 1.22
C LYS A 114 10.47 7.46 1.08
N ARG A 115 11.32 7.88 2.02
CA ARG A 115 11.96 9.21 1.96
C ARG A 115 12.87 9.30 0.75
N GLU A 116 13.70 8.28 0.57
CA GLU A 116 14.65 8.18 -0.53
C GLU A 116 13.96 8.00 -1.89
N ILE A 117 12.85 7.25 -1.93
CA ILE A 117 12.00 7.16 -3.13
C ILE A 117 11.52 8.56 -3.55
N LEU A 118 11.04 9.37 -2.62
CA LEU A 118 10.57 10.72 -2.92
C LEU A 118 11.70 11.66 -3.34
N GLU A 119 12.87 11.56 -2.72
CA GLU A 119 14.06 12.34 -3.11
C GLU A 119 14.49 12.00 -4.55
N ARG A 120 14.47 10.73 -4.93
CA ARG A 120 14.80 10.29 -6.28
C ARG A 120 13.75 10.72 -7.31
N ILE A 121 12.47 10.67 -6.94
CA ILE A 121 11.38 11.21 -7.77
C ILE A 121 11.55 12.72 -7.98
N GLN A 122 12.02 13.45 -6.96
CA GLN A 122 12.30 14.87 -7.09
C GLN A 122 13.46 15.15 -8.05
N ALA A 123 14.53 14.34 -8.04
CA ALA A 123 15.60 14.44 -9.03
C ALA A 123 15.13 14.13 -10.47
N ILE A 124 14.21 13.18 -10.62
CA ILE A 124 13.56 12.86 -11.91
C ILE A 124 12.70 14.03 -12.39
N ARG A 125 12.05 14.77 -11.47
CA ARG A 125 11.19 15.92 -11.80
C ARG A 125 11.92 17.03 -12.53
N GLU A 126 13.23 17.18 -12.33
CA GLU A 126 14.06 18.17 -13.04
C GLU A 126 14.23 17.85 -14.53
N HIS A 127 14.13 16.58 -14.90
CA HIS A 127 14.31 16.11 -16.28
C HIS A 127 12.96 15.86 -16.95
N GLU A 128 12.08 15.12 -16.28
CA GLU A 128 10.79 14.67 -16.81
C GLU A 128 9.69 14.83 -15.74
N PRO A 129 9.05 16.00 -15.65
CA PRO A 129 8.06 16.28 -14.63
C PRO A 129 6.82 15.39 -14.73
N GLU A 130 6.43 14.96 -15.93
CA GLU A 130 5.28 14.08 -16.14
C GLU A 130 5.50 12.67 -15.56
N ILE A 131 6.72 12.14 -15.70
CA ILE A 131 7.11 10.85 -15.15
C ILE A 131 7.21 10.94 -13.63
N ALA A 132 7.81 12.01 -13.11
CA ALA A 132 7.90 12.24 -11.67
C ALA A 132 6.50 12.29 -11.03
N ASP A 133 5.54 13.00 -11.64
CA ASP A 133 4.16 13.04 -11.18
C ASP A 133 3.50 11.64 -11.20
N ALA A 134 3.78 10.83 -12.22
CA ALA A 134 3.27 9.45 -12.29
C ALA A 134 3.88 8.56 -11.19
N LEU A 135 5.19 8.61 -10.99
CA LEU A 135 5.90 7.86 -9.95
C LEU A 135 5.49 8.30 -8.55
N GLU A 136 5.26 9.59 -8.32
CA GLU A 136 4.77 10.12 -7.06
C GLU A 136 3.34 9.62 -6.77
N ARG A 137 2.46 9.62 -7.77
CA ARG A 137 1.12 9.02 -7.65
C ARG A 137 1.19 7.53 -7.31
N MET A 138 2.08 6.78 -7.97
CA MET A 138 2.29 5.36 -7.68
C MET A 138 2.85 5.12 -6.27
N THR A 139 3.78 5.97 -5.82
CA THR A 139 4.35 5.94 -4.46
C THR A 139 3.28 6.20 -3.42
N ARG A 140 2.40 7.19 -3.66
CA ARG A 140 1.27 7.51 -2.77
C ARG A 140 0.27 6.36 -2.68
N LYS A 141 0.06 5.63 -3.78
CA LYS A 141 -0.82 4.45 -3.86
C LYS A 141 -0.12 3.13 -3.49
N PHE A 142 1.11 3.17 -2.99
CA PHE A 142 1.92 1.99 -2.63
C PHE A 142 2.10 0.98 -3.79
N GLN A 143 2.05 1.45 -5.04
CA GLN A 143 2.13 0.64 -6.25
C GLN A 143 3.59 0.31 -6.64
N TYR A 144 4.41 -0.09 -5.67
CA TYR A 144 5.84 -0.36 -5.85
C TYR A 144 6.13 -1.43 -6.92
N LYS A 145 5.30 -2.48 -6.97
CA LYS A 145 5.42 -3.53 -8.01
C LYS A 145 5.26 -2.96 -9.42
N LYS A 146 4.32 -2.03 -9.62
CA LYS A 146 4.12 -1.37 -10.92
C LYS A 146 5.30 -0.47 -11.27
N MET A 147 5.85 0.25 -10.28
CA MET A 147 7.03 1.08 -10.48
C MET A 147 8.24 0.24 -10.93
N ILE A 148 8.50 -0.91 -10.29
CA ILE A 148 9.59 -1.81 -10.69
C ILE A 148 9.37 -2.35 -12.12
N MET A 149 8.14 -2.77 -12.46
CA MET A 149 7.82 -3.25 -13.81
C MET A 149 8.02 -2.17 -14.88
N LEU A 150 7.63 -0.92 -14.59
CA LEU A 150 7.85 0.20 -15.49
C LEU A 150 9.34 0.48 -15.70
N ILE A 151 10.12 0.47 -14.62
CA ILE A 151 11.58 0.66 -14.69
C ILE A 151 12.24 -0.46 -15.51
N GLN A 152 11.88 -1.72 -15.25
CA GLN A 152 12.41 -2.87 -16.02
C GLN A 152 12.08 -2.77 -17.51
N LYS A 153 10.84 -2.43 -17.84
CA LYS A 153 10.42 -2.30 -19.24
C LYS A 153 11.12 -1.14 -19.96
N GLY A 154 11.44 -0.06 -19.25
CA GLY A 154 12.27 1.03 -19.78
C GLY A 154 13.76 0.66 -19.96
N GLU A 155 14.27 -0.28 -19.15
CA GLU A 155 15.64 -0.82 -19.25
C GLU A 155 15.79 -1.80 -20.44
N GLU A 156 14.81 -2.68 -20.67
CA GLU A 156 14.84 -3.74 -21.71
C GLU A 156 14.74 -3.22 -23.16
N GLU A 157 14.16 -2.04 -23.40
CA GLU A 157 14.05 -1.46 -24.76
C GLU A 157 15.20 -0.50 -25.11
N ASN A 158 16.30 -0.55 -24.36
CA ASN A 158 17.49 0.29 -24.48
C ASN A 158 18.74 -0.52 -24.89
N GLU A 159 18.54 -1.78 -25.27
CA GLU A 159 19.51 -2.74 -25.82
C GLU A 159 19.13 -3.06 -27.28
#